data_AF-A0A524NC64-F1
#
_entry.id   AF-A0A524NC64-F1
#
_cell.length_a   1.000
_cell.length_b   1.000
_cell.length_c   1.000
_cell.angle_alpha   90.00
_cell.angle_beta   90.00
_cell.angle_gamma   90.00
#
_symmetry.space_group_name_H-M   'P 1'
#
loop_
_entity.id
_entity.type
_entity.pdbx_description
1 polymer ?
#
loop_
_entity_poly.entity_id
_entity_poly.type
_entity_poly.pdbx_seq_one_letter_code
_entity_poly.pdbx_strand_id
1 'polypeptide(L)'
;MYKSHLKYEPSSEQLSHQFLGSGNALGIGNTNFIWDQKKGQLILIMETDQMVDKDIRGFLKGNSLFLEAPLLSSYSKPIRTHHMGRNKGKEFEEELTLIGVSEIKLKHGYQYHLVSCQAIDWKMIKVILGFTLRDRNEIN
;
A
#
# COMPACT_ATOMS: atom_id res chain seq x y z
N MET A 1 13.14 30.35 30.61
CA MET A 1 12.22 29.56 31.46
C MET A 1 11.41 28.60 30.59
N TYR A 2 11.21 27.39 31.07
CA TYR A 2 10.80 26.19 30.34
C TYR A 2 9.30 26.12 29.96
N LYS A 3 9.05 25.57 28.77
CA LYS A 3 8.03 24.59 28.34
C LYS A 3 6.56 24.72 28.78
N SER A 4 5.70 24.63 27.76
CA SER A 4 4.54 23.73 27.78
C SER A 4 4.34 23.11 26.39
N HIS A 5 5.05 22.00 26.15
CA HIS A 5 4.73 21.08 25.06
C HIS A 5 3.46 20.32 25.47
N LEU A 6 2.34 20.61 24.83
CA LEU A 6 1.17 19.73 24.86
C LEU A 6 1.55 18.45 24.11
N LYS A 7 1.92 17.42 24.88
CA LYS A 7 1.99 16.04 24.41
C LYS A 7 0.58 15.62 24.03
N TYR A 8 0.32 15.53 22.73
CA TYR A 8 -0.80 14.78 22.20
C TYR A 8 -0.36 13.32 22.07
N GLU A 9 -0.76 12.49 23.02
CA GLU A 9 -0.74 11.03 22.88
C GLU A 9 -2.11 10.61 22.35
N PRO A 10 -2.25 10.18 21.09
CA PRO A 10 -3.45 9.48 20.68
C PRO A 10 -3.37 8.06 21.23
N SER A 11 -4.39 7.69 22.02
CA SER A 11 -4.59 6.32 22.47
C SER A 11 -4.74 5.39 21.26
N SER A 12 -4.10 4.22 21.35
CA SER A 12 -4.03 3.18 20.32
C SER A 12 -5.40 2.67 19.82
N GLU A 13 -6.49 3.05 20.48
CA GLU A 13 -7.84 2.59 20.21
C GLU A 13 -8.61 3.48 19.22
N GLN A 14 -8.12 4.68 18.88
CA GLN A 14 -8.78 5.56 17.90
C GLN A 14 -8.40 5.28 16.43
N LEU A 15 -7.51 4.31 16.17
CA LEU A 15 -7.02 4.00 14.83
C LEU A 15 -7.76 2.83 14.15
N SER A 16 -8.63 2.11 14.86
CA SER A 16 -9.37 0.95 14.33
C SER A 16 -10.61 1.31 13.49
N HIS A 17 -11.08 2.56 13.53
CA HIS A 17 -12.36 2.96 12.92
C HIS A 17 -12.26 3.80 11.64
N GLN A 18 -11.08 4.01 11.06
CA GLN A 18 -10.92 4.79 9.81
C GLN A 18 -11.05 3.97 8.51
N PHE A 19 -11.45 2.69 8.59
CA PHE A 19 -11.59 1.82 7.41
C PHE A 19 -13.04 1.37 7.21
N LEU A 20 -13.94 2.33 6.99
CA LEU A 20 -15.24 2.08 6.39
C LEU A 20 -15.27 2.72 5.00
N GLY A 21 -14.95 1.92 3.98
CA GLY A 21 -15.24 2.22 2.58
C GLY A 21 -14.03 2.35 1.66
N SER A 22 -13.73 1.27 0.93
CA SER A 22 -12.81 1.13 -0.22
C SER A 22 -11.30 1.01 0.05
N GLY A 23 -10.66 0.04 -0.64
CA GLY A 23 -9.22 0.09 -0.93
C GLY A 23 -8.29 -0.80 -0.09
N ASN A 24 -8.62 -2.07 0.18
CA ASN A 24 -7.61 -3.04 0.65
C ASN A 24 -7.62 -4.34 -0.16
N ALA A 25 -7.52 -4.25 -1.49
CA ALA A 25 -7.58 -5.44 -2.34
C ALA A 25 -6.37 -6.38 -2.13
N LEU A 26 -5.22 -5.83 -1.71
CA LEU A 26 -4.02 -6.63 -1.39
C LEU A 26 -4.10 -7.32 -0.03
N GLY A 27 -5.18 -7.12 0.73
CA GLY A 27 -5.35 -7.65 2.09
C GLY A 27 -4.17 -7.29 3.01
N ILE A 28 -3.77 -6.02 2.94
CA ILE A 28 -2.79 -5.44 3.85
C ILE A 28 -3.26 -5.64 5.28
N GLY A 29 -2.49 -6.42 6.04
CA GLY A 29 -2.75 -6.75 7.43
C GLY A 29 -1.93 -5.86 8.35
N ASN A 30 -1.00 -6.48 9.10
CA ASN A 30 -0.14 -5.76 10.02
C ASN A 30 0.78 -4.81 9.26
N THR A 31 0.85 -3.56 9.75
CA THR A 31 1.73 -2.53 9.22
C THR A 31 2.64 -2.03 10.33
N ASN A 32 3.92 -2.33 10.22
CA ASN A 32 4.97 -1.77 11.06
C ASN A 32 5.57 -0.52 10.41
N PHE A 33 5.92 0.48 11.21
CA PHE A 33 6.53 1.70 10.69
C PHE A 33 7.74 2.13 11.50
N ILE A 34 8.74 2.70 10.81
CA ILE A 34 9.91 3.33 11.41
C ILE A 34 9.97 4.76 10.90
N TRP A 35 9.91 5.71 11.82
CA TRP A 35 9.97 7.14 11.52
C TRP A 35 11.35 7.68 11.87
N ASP A 36 12.21 7.88 10.86
CA ASP A 36 13.54 8.47 11.00
C ASP A 36 13.49 9.96 10.70
N GLN A 37 13.38 10.78 11.75
CA GLN A 37 13.38 12.25 11.60
C GLN A 37 14.72 12.82 11.13
N LYS A 38 15.84 12.15 11.44
CA LYS A 38 17.17 12.66 11.06
C LYS A 38 17.40 12.52 9.57
N LYS A 39 16.88 11.44 8.97
CA LYS A 39 16.94 11.19 7.53
C LYS A 39 15.73 11.73 6.76
N GLY A 40 14.68 12.17 7.46
CA GLY A 40 13.41 12.56 6.83
C GLY A 40 12.75 11.38 6.12
N GLN A 41 12.80 10.19 6.71
CA GLN A 41 12.35 8.94 6.09
C GLN A 41 11.32 8.21 6.95
N LEU A 42 10.26 7.75 6.30
CA LEU A 42 9.26 6.85 6.86
C LEU A 42 9.39 5.51 6.15
N ILE A 43 9.72 4.47 6.90
CA ILE A 43 9.78 3.09 6.41
C ILE A 43 8.50 2.40 6.85
N LEU A 44 7.78 1.81 5.91
CA LEU A 44 6.59 0.99 6.14
C LEU A 44 6.94 -0.45 5.78
N ILE A 45 6.59 -1.38 6.65
CA ILE A 45 6.69 -2.82 6.43
C ILE A 45 5.29 -3.39 6.65
N MET A 46 4.73 -4.00 5.60
CA MET A 46 3.33 -4.38 5.55
C MET A 46 3.20 -5.84 5.18
N GLU A 47 2.37 -6.56 5.92
CA GLU A 47 1.97 -7.92 5.57
C GLU A 47 0.84 -7.90 4.53
N THR A 48 0.86 -8.82 3.58
CA THR A 48 -0.15 -9.03 2.52
C THR A 48 -0.43 -10.53 2.36
N ASP A 49 -1.66 -10.88 2.03
CA ASP A 49 -2.12 -12.26 1.87
C ASP A 49 -2.62 -12.58 0.44
N GLN A 50 -2.90 -11.56 -0.37
CA GLN A 50 -3.50 -11.75 -1.71
C GLN A 50 -2.49 -11.62 -2.88
N MET A 51 -1.27 -11.14 -2.66
CA MET A 51 -0.27 -10.98 -3.72
C MET A 51 0.20 -12.31 -4.31
N VAL A 52 0.30 -12.38 -5.64
CA VAL A 52 0.69 -13.60 -6.38
C VAL A 52 2.03 -13.49 -7.08
N ASP A 53 2.56 -12.27 -7.15
CA ASP A 53 3.88 -11.95 -7.70
C ASP A 53 4.56 -10.87 -6.84
N LYS A 54 5.86 -10.69 -7.02
CA LYS A 54 6.67 -9.64 -6.40
C LYS A 54 6.56 -8.29 -7.12
N ASP A 55 5.89 -8.26 -8.26
CA ASP A 55 5.61 -7.04 -9.01
C ASP A 55 4.63 -6.15 -8.23
N ILE A 56 5.19 -5.16 -7.55
CA ILE A 56 4.43 -4.16 -6.81
C ILE A 56 4.80 -2.76 -7.26
N ARG A 57 3.78 -1.92 -7.42
CA ARG A 57 3.93 -0.50 -7.73
C ARG A 57 3.35 0.32 -6.59
N GLY A 58 4.12 1.30 -6.15
CA GLY A 58 3.66 2.29 -5.19
C GLY A 58 3.52 3.64 -5.88
N PHE A 59 2.50 4.41 -5.52
CA PHE A 59 2.44 5.82 -5.90
C PHE A 59 1.71 6.64 -4.83
N LEU A 60 1.91 7.96 -4.86
CA LEU A 60 1.30 8.88 -3.91
C LEU A 60 0.26 9.74 -4.63
N LYS A 61 -0.92 9.90 -4.01
CA LYS A 61 -1.93 10.86 -4.44
C LYS A 61 -2.42 11.62 -3.22
N GLY A 62 -2.07 12.91 -3.15
CA GLY A 62 -2.32 13.74 -1.98
C GLY A 62 -1.56 13.21 -0.76
N ASN A 63 -2.28 12.84 0.29
CA ASN A 63 -1.73 12.31 1.54
C ASN A 63 -2.00 10.80 1.68
N SER A 64 -2.00 10.08 0.56
CA SER A 64 -2.36 8.68 0.50
C SER A 64 -1.39 7.93 -0.40
N LEU A 65 -0.91 6.81 0.11
CA LEU A 65 -0.07 5.85 -0.58
C LEU A 65 -0.97 4.77 -1.18
N PHE A 66 -0.85 4.57 -2.48
CA PHE A 66 -1.52 3.52 -3.21
C PHE A 66 -0.50 2.44 -3.57
N LEU A 67 -0.89 1.19 -3.35
CA LEU A 67 -0.12 0.01 -3.70
C LEU A 67 -0.91 -0.79 -4.71
N GLU A 68 -0.28 -1.13 -5.83
CA GLU A 68 -0.84 -1.96 -6.88
C GLU A 68 -0.01 -3.23 -7.01
N ALA A 69 -0.67 -4.38 -7.03
CA ALA A 69 -0.01 -5.65 -7.29
C ALA A 69 -0.96 -6.64 -7.98
N PRO A 70 -0.42 -7.59 -8.76
CA PRO A 70 -1.20 -8.70 -9.30
C PRO A 70 -1.81 -9.55 -8.18
N LEU A 71 -3.07 -9.93 -8.39
CA LEU A 71 -3.88 -10.83 -7.57
C LEU A 71 -4.38 -12.00 -8.43
N LEU A 72 -4.62 -13.15 -7.79
CA LEU A 72 -5.32 -14.28 -8.41
C LEU A 72 -6.79 -13.90 -8.60
N SER A 73 -7.27 -13.92 -9.85
CA SER A 73 -8.69 -13.79 -10.16
C SER A 73 -9.44 -14.99 -9.60
N SER A 74 -10.38 -14.76 -8.68
CA SER A 74 -11.28 -15.79 -8.16
C SER A 74 -12.38 -16.10 -9.19
N TYR A 75 -12.01 -16.66 -10.33
CA TYR A 75 -12.98 -17.01 -11.35
C TYR A 75 -13.70 -18.32 -11.02
N SER A 76 -14.94 -18.20 -10.56
CA SER A 76 -15.92 -19.29 -10.48
C SER A 76 -16.83 -19.35 -11.71
N LYS A 77 -16.34 -18.97 -12.92
CA LYS A 77 -17.14 -19.24 -14.13
C LYS A 77 -16.97 -20.70 -14.55
N PRO A 78 -18.06 -21.41 -14.85
CA PRO A 78 -17.97 -22.72 -15.47
C PRO A 78 -17.28 -22.56 -16.83
N ILE A 79 -16.18 -23.26 -17.01
CA ILE A 79 -15.49 -23.41 -18.29
C ILE A 79 -16.52 -24.01 -19.26
N ARG A 80 -17.02 -23.22 -20.22
CA ARG A 80 -17.73 -23.77 -21.38
C ARG A 80 -16.69 -24.48 -22.22
N THR A 81 -16.53 -25.78 -21.98
CA THR A 81 -15.72 -26.71 -22.76
C THR A 81 -16.34 -26.93 -24.14
N HIS A 82 -16.24 -25.95 -25.03
CA HIS A 82 -16.41 -26.19 -26.45
C HIS A 82 -15.14 -25.75 -27.19
N HIS A 83 -14.44 -26.77 -27.71
CA HIS A 83 -13.25 -26.73 -28.56
C HIS A 83 -11.89 -26.59 -27.87
N MET A 84 -11.41 -27.69 -27.27
CA MET A 84 -9.97 -27.95 -27.17
C MET A 84 -9.38 -28.19 -28.56
N GLY A 85 -9.06 -27.10 -29.26
CA GLY A 85 -8.02 -27.12 -30.28
C GLY A 85 -6.67 -27.12 -29.58
N ARG A 86 -5.90 -28.21 -29.74
CA ARG A 86 -4.48 -28.27 -29.33
C ARG A 86 -3.76 -27.05 -29.87
N ASN A 87 -3.40 -26.11 -29.00
CA ASN A 87 -2.22 -25.24 -29.07
C ASN A 87 -2.33 -24.18 -27.96
N LYS A 88 -1.18 -23.77 -27.42
CA LYS A 88 -0.94 -22.63 -26.50
C LYS A 88 -0.97 -22.98 -25.00
N GLY A 89 0.16 -23.46 -24.48
CA GLY A 89 0.42 -23.56 -23.04
C GLY A 89 1.05 -22.30 -22.42
N LYS A 90 1.00 -21.14 -23.09
CA LYS A 90 1.62 -19.89 -22.60
C LYS A 90 0.72 -18.65 -22.64
N GLU A 91 -0.42 -18.69 -23.36
CA GLU A 91 -1.36 -17.56 -23.41
C GLU A 91 -2.50 -17.67 -22.37
N PHE A 92 -2.60 -18.79 -21.65
CA PHE A 92 -3.69 -19.00 -20.67
C PHE A 92 -3.40 -18.43 -19.26
N GLU A 93 -2.15 -18.10 -18.93
CA GLU A 93 -1.82 -17.58 -17.58
C GLU A 93 -2.12 -16.07 -17.43
N GLU A 94 -2.10 -15.30 -18.51
CA GLU A 94 -2.41 -13.85 -18.48
C GLU A 94 -3.91 -13.57 -18.22
N GLU A 95 -4.80 -14.52 -18.50
CA GLU A 95 -6.25 -14.35 -18.34
C GLU A 95 -6.73 -14.50 -16.88
N LEU A 96 -5.86 -14.88 -15.94
CA LEU A 96 -6.22 -15.20 -14.55
C LEU A 96 -5.71 -14.19 -13.52
N THR A 97 -5.00 -13.14 -13.92
CA THR A 97 -4.46 -12.12 -13.00
C THR A 97 -5.23 -10.81 -13.09
N LEU A 98 -5.69 -10.28 -11.95
CA LEU A 98 -6.27 -8.95 -11.83
C LEU A 98 -5.30 -8.02 -11.09
N ILE A 99 -5.33 -6.72 -11.36
CA ILE A 99 -4.55 -5.74 -10.58
C ILE A 99 -5.38 -5.31 -9.37
N GLY A 100 -4.88 -5.64 -8.18
CA GLY A 100 -5.43 -5.18 -6.91
C GLY A 100 -4.84 -3.85 -6.50
N VAL A 101 -5.65 -2.99 -5.87
CA VAL A 101 -5.21 -1.71 -5.30
C VAL A 101 -5.53 -1.64 -3.81
N SER A 102 -4.52 -1.28 -3.01
CA SER A 102 -4.69 -0.93 -1.60
C SER A 102 -4.28 0.52 -1.33
N GLU A 103 -5.06 1.23 -0.51
CA GLU A 103 -4.82 2.61 -0.11
C GLU A 103 -4.40 2.67 1.37
N ILE A 104 -3.38 3.46 1.65
CA ILE A 104 -2.86 3.71 2.98
C ILE A 104 -2.84 5.21 3.21
N LYS A 105 -3.59 5.67 4.22
CA LYS A 105 -3.62 7.08 4.62
C LYS A 105 -2.33 7.43 5.37
N LEU A 106 -1.63 8.46 4.89
CA LEU A 106 -0.42 8.97 5.52
C LEU A 106 -0.77 10.10 6.51
N LYS A 107 0.20 10.54 7.31
CA LYS A 107 -0.04 11.58 8.32
C LYS A 107 -0.08 12.96 7.68
N HIS A 108 -1.14 13.73 7.95
CA HIS A 108 -1.24 15.11 7.47
C HIS A 108 -0.13 16.02 8.04
N GLY A 109 0.17 17.10 7.32
CA GLY A 109 1.19 18.09 7.72
C GLY A 109 2.59 17.82 7.19
N TYR A 110 2.76 16.72 6.45
CA TYR A 110 3.99 16.39 5.74
C TYR A 110 3.72 16.31 4.23
N GLN A 111 4.73 16.65 3.46
CA GLN A 111 4.78 16.36 2.04
C GLN A 111 5.62 15.10 1.87
N TYR A 112 5.01 14.05 1.31
CA TYR A 112 5.66 12.77 1.07
C TYR A 112 6.10 12.66 -0.38
N HIS A 113 7.21 11.95 -0.58
CA HIS A 113 7.61 11.43 -1.88
C HIS A 113 8.01 9.96 -1.75
N LEU A 114 7.74 9.18 -2.78
CA LEU A 114 8.09 7.76 -2.80
C LEU A 114 9.59 7.63 -3.09
N VAL A 115 10.33 6.98 -2.20
CA VAL A 115 11.74 6.67 -2.38
C VAL A 115 11.92 5.25 -2.92
N SER A 116 11.16 4.30 -2.38
CA SER A 116 11.22 2.91 -2.79
C SER A 116 9.91 2.18 -2.45
N CYS A 117 9.51 1.26 -3.31
CA CYS A 117 8.43 0.31 -3.08
C CYS A 117 8.90 -1.06 -3.60
N GLN A 118 8.93 -2.07 -2.75
CA GLN A 118 9.40 -3.40 -3.12
C GLN A 118 8.70 -4.49 -2.30
N ALA A 119 8.44 -5.62 -2.92
CA ALA A 119 8.08 -6.84 -2.22
C ALA A 119 9.37 -7.48 -1.65
N ILE A 120 9.45 -7.64 -0.33
CA ILE A 120 10.54 -8.41 0.31
C ILE A 120 10.35 -9.89 -0.03
N ASP A 121 9.13 -10.37 0.15
CA ASP A 121 8.67 -11.69 -0.24
C ASP A 121 7.19 -11.61 -0.70
N TRP A 122 6.55 -12.76 -0.92
CA TRP A 122 5.17 -12.82 -1.42
C TRP A 122 4.12 -12.37 -0.39
N LYS A 123 4.52 -12.18 0.87
CA LYS A 123 3.64 -11.80 1.97
C LYS A 123 4.05 -10.49 2.64
N MET A 124 5.11 -9.84 2.16
CA MET A 124 5.67 -8.68 2.83
C MET A 124 6.13 -7.62 1.84
N ILE A 125 5.61 -6.42 2.04
CA ILE A 125 5.91 -5.23 1.25
C ILE A 125 6.71 -4.27 2.11
N LYS A 126 7.75 -3.68 1.53
CA LYS A 126 8.49 -2.57 2.10
C LYS A 126 8.32 -1.34 1.25
N VAL A 127 7.91 -0.25 1.89
CA VAL A 127 7.85 1.07 1.28
C VAL A 127 8.73 2.03 2.07
N ILE A 128 9.53 2.81 1.37
CA ILE A 128 10.30 3.91 1.94
C ILE A 128 9.73 5.19 1.34
N LEU A 129 9.27 6.07 2.21
CA LEU A 129 8.82 7.41 1.87
C LEU A 129 9.83 8.41 2.42
N GLY A 130 10.21 9.39 1.63
CA GLY A 130 10.82 10.60 2.14
C GLY A 130 9.72 11.57 2.54
N PHE A 131 9.92 12.34 3.60
CA PHE A 131 8.98 13.35 4.03
C PHE A 131 9.68 14.65 4.42
N THR A 132 9.01 15.75 4.11
CA THR A 132 9.35 17.09 4.60
C THR A 132 8.14 17.67 5.32
N LEU A 133 8.39 18.55 6.29
CA LEU A 133 7.30 19.29 6.91
C LEU A 133 6.69 20.21 5.85
N ARG A 134 5.37 20.22 5.75
CA ARG A 134 4.68 21.09 4.80
C ARG A 134 4.72 22.51 5.36
N ASP A 135 5.55 23.37 4.79
CA ASP A 135 5.61 24.77 5.20
C ASP A 135 4.25 25.42 4.93
N ARG A 136 3.68 26.07 5.95
CA ARG A 136 2.38 26.75 5.87
C ARG A 136 2.44 28.07 5.07
N ASN A 137 3.54 28.34 4.37
CA ASN A 137 3.83 29.63 3.74
C ASN A 137 3.53 29.71 2.24
N GLU A 138 2.93 28.69 1.62
CA GLU A 138 2.45 28.75 0.22
C GLU A 138 0.96 29.09 0.11
N ILE A 139 0.44 29.93 1.01
CA ILE A 139 -0.84 30.60 0.84
C ILE A 139 -0.63 32.07 1.22
N ASN A 140 -0.14 32.85 0.26
CA ASN A 140 -0.31 34.31 0.21
C ASN A 140 -0.78 34.66 -1.20
#